data_AF-A0A973AKF6-F1
#
_entry.id   AF-A0A973AKF6-F1
#
_cell.length_a   1.000
_cell.length_b   1.000
_cell.length_c   1.000
_cell.angle_alpha   90.00
_cell.angle_beta   90.00
_cell.angle_gamma   90.00
#
_symmetry.space_group_name_H-M   'P 1'
#
loop_
_entity.id
_entity.type
_entity.pdbx_description
1 polymer ?
#
loop_
_entity_poly.entity_id
_entity_poly.type
_entity_poly.pdbx_seq_one_letter_code
_entity_poly.pdbx_strand_id
1 'polypeptide(L)' 'MTDPIYPVACPICGECQNILPGGFEPYAEPFGKVSCMVCNHQFSRPEYLSGLDARARALSQLTGPQPE' A
#
# COMPACT_ATOMS: atom_id res chain seq x y z
N MET A 1 11.55 4.07 13.71
CA MET A 1 11.19 4.51 12.35
C MET A 1 10.63 3.30 11.65
N THR A 2 9.32 3.24 11.46
CA THR A 2 8.67 2.13 10.78
C THR A 2 8.65 2.49 9.30
N ASP A 3 9.58 1.94 8.54
CA ASP A 3 9.67 2.14 7.09
C ASP A 3 8.30 1.88 6.44
N PRO A 4 7.83 2.79 5.57
CA PRO A 4 6.52 2.68 4.97
C PRO A 4 6.44 1.45 4.09
N ILE A 5 5.59 0.54 4.54
CA ILE A 5 5.33 -0.74 3.92
C ILE A 5 4.46 -0.50 2.66
N TYR A 6 5.09 -0.28 1.51
CA TYR A 6 4.38 0.19 0.31
C TYR A 6 3.73 -0.85 -0.62
N PRO A 7 4.13 -2.13 -0.70
CA PRO A 7 3.42 -3.00 -1.65
C PRO A 7 2.02 -3.40 -1.12
N VAL A 8 0.95 -2.77 -1.61
CA VAL A 8 -0.43 -3.17 -1.30
C VAL A 8 -0.91 -4.22 -2.29
N ALA A 9 -1.77 -5.13 -1.83
CA ALA A 9 -2.40 -6.12 -2.69
C ALA A 9 -3.25 -5.42 -3.75
N CYS A 10 -3.03 -5.77 -5.02
CA CYS A 10 -3.84 -5.27 -6.12
C CYS A 10 -5.28 -5.82 -5.99
N PRO A 11 -6.33 -4.97 -6.05
CA PRO A 11 -7.71 -5.44 -5.97
C PRO A 11 -8.14 -6.27 -7.19
N ILE A 12 -7.39 -6.21 -8.29
CA ILE A 12 -7.70 -6.91 -9.54
C ILE A 12 -7.06 -8.30 -9.60
N CYS A 13 -5.76 -8.41 -9.27
CA CYS A 13 -5.02 -9.67 -9.42
C CYS A 13 -4.44 -10.23 -8.11
N GLY A 14 -4.63 -9.56 -6.98
CA GLY A 14 -4.14 -9.99 -5.66
C GLY A 14 -2.65 -9.75 -5.41
N GLU A 15 -1.85 -9.54 -6.45
CA GLU A 15 -0.41 -9.35 -6.36
C GLU A 15 -0.03 -8.06 -5.64
N CYS A 16 1.03 -8.11 -4.83
CA CYS A 16 1.51 -6.97 -4.05
C CYS A 16 2.57 -6.14 -4.78
N GLN A 17 2.90 -6.44 -6.03
CA GLN A 17 3.97 -5.73 -6.76
C GLN A 17 3.42 -4.43 -7.33
N ASN A 18 3.73 -3.27 -6.73
CA ASN A 18 3.29 -1.96 -7.19
C ASN A 18 4.46 -1.15 -7.77
N ILE A 19 4.19 -0.35 -8.78
CA ILE A 19 5.09 0.66 -9.34
C ILE A 19 4.71 2.00 -8.71
N LEU A 20 5.67 2.64 -8.05
CA LEU A 20 5.49 3.90 -7.33
C LEU A 20 6.32 5.00 -7.99
N PRO A 21 5.83 6.25 -8.05
CA PRO A 21 6.66 7.37 -8.46
C PRO A 21 7.77 7.63 -7.43
N GLY A 22 8.87 8.25 -7.85
CA GLY A 22 9.93 8.66 -6.93
C GLY A 22 9.40 9.62 -5.87
N GLY A 23 9.71 9.37 -4.60
CA GLY A 23 9.21 10.18 -3.48
C GLY A 23 7.70 10.04 -3.24
N PHE A 24 7.10 8.90 -3.59
CA PHE A 24 5.66 8.68 -3.43
C PHE A 24 5.18 8.82 -1.99
N GLU A 25 4.28 9.78 -1.77
CA GLU A 25 3.57 9.97 -0.51
C GLU A 25 2.08 9.66 -0.71
N PRO A 26 1.53 8.59 -0.10
CA PRO A 26 0.17 8.12 -0.35
C PRO A 26 -0.91 9.10 0.15
N TYR A 27 -0.54 9.98 1.08
CA TYR A 27 -1.44 10.98 1.66
C TYR A 27 -1.33 12.37 1.01
N ALA A 28 -0.30 12.61 0.19
CA ALA A 28 -0.09 13.90 -0.48
C ALA A 28 -1.11 14.15 -1.60
N GLU A 29 -1.31 15.43 -1.93
CA GLU A 29 -2.14 15.87 -3.05
C GLU A 29 -1.29 16.70 -4.02
N PRO A 30 -1.28 16.37 -5.33
CA PRO A 30 -2.06 15.32 -6.00
C PRO A 30 -1.57 13.90 -5.68
N PHE A 31 -2.49 12.92 -5.71
CA PHE A 31 -2.13 11.52 -5.53
C PHE A 31 -1.19 11.05 -6.65
N GLY A 32 -0.08 10.41 -6.28
CA GLY A 32 0.90 9.90 -7.22
C GLY A 32 0.34 8.79 -8.12
N LYS A 33 0.88 8.66 -9.34
CA LYS A 33 0.49 7.59 -10.28
C LYS A 33 1.05 6.25 -9.82
N VAL A 34 0.23 5.45 -9.16
CA VAL A 34 0.58 4.09 -8.72
C VAL A 34 -0.10 3.06 -9.60
N SER A 35 0.64 2.02 -10.01
CA SER A 35 0.08 0.91 -10.77
C SER A 35 0.55 -0.46 -10.28
N CYS A 36 -0.21 -1.51 -10.58
CA CYS A 36 0.22 -2.89 -10.36
C CYS A 36 1.21 -3.29 -11.45
N MET A 37 2.37 -3.85 -11.07
CA MET A 37 3.38 -4.32 -12.02
C MET A 37 2.89 -5.51 -12.87
N VAL A 38 1.92 -6.28 -12.36
CA VAL A 38 1.47 -7.54 -12.98
C VAL A 38 0.32 -7.32 -13.96
N CYS A 39 -0.78 -6.70 -13.52
CA CYS A 39 -1.97 -6.48 -14.36
C CYS A 39 -2.09 -5.05 -14.90
N ASN A 40 -1.14 -4.17 -14.56
CA ASN A 40 -1.12 -2.75 -14.95
C ASN A 40 -2.35 -1.94 -14.49
N HIS A 41 -3.09 -2.43 -13.48
CA HIS A 41 -4.17 -1.67 -12.83
C HIS A 41 -3.64 -0.37 -12.25
N GLN A 42 -4.30 0.76 -12.54
CA GLN A 42 -3.96 2.05 -11.97
C GLN A 42 -4.76 2.24 -10.68
N PHE A 43 -4.06 2.36 -9.56
CA PHE A 43 -4.69 2.57 -8.28
C PHE A 43 -5.20 4.01 -8.19
N SER A 44 -6.44 4.15 -7.73
CA SER A 44 -6.93 5.40 -7.16
C SER A 44 -6.42 5.58 -5.72
N ARG A 45 -6.40 6.83 -5.23
CA ARG A 45 -6.08 7.14 -3.81
C ARG A 45 -6.87 6.27 -2.82
N PRO A 46 -8.21 6.17 -2.88
CA PRO A 46 -8.95 5.35 -1.92
C PRO A 46 -8.59 3.87 -1.98
N GLU A 47 -8.42 3.28 -3.18
CA GLU A 47 -8.00 1.87 -3.30
C GLU A 47 -6.66 1.62 -2.62
N TYR A 48 -5.69 2.50 -2.88
CA TYR A 48 -4.35 2.36 -2.33
C TYR A 48 -4.34 2.52 -0.81
N LEU A 49 -5.08 3.50 -0.27
CA LEU A 49 -5.22 3.71 1.17
C LEU A 49 -5.94 2.55 1.87
N SER A 50 -6.98 1.98 1.25
CA SER A 50 -7.63 0.76 1.77
C SER A 50 -6.67 -0.41 1.82
N GLY A 51 -5.79 -0.56 0.82
CA GLY A 51 -4.75 -1.59 0.82
C GLY A 51 -3.71 -1.40 1.94
N LEU A 52 -3.32 -0.15 2.22
CA LEU A 52 -2.41 0.16 3.33
C LEU A 52 -3.04 -0.17 4.69
N ASP A 53 -4.30 0.20 4.91
CA ASP A 53 -5.02 -0.12 6.15
C ASP A 53 -5.17 -1.64 6.35
N ALA A 54 -5.54 -2.38 5.30
CA ALA A 54 -5.62 -3.85 5.35
C ALA A 54 -4.28 -4.47 5.74
N ARG A 55 -3.17 -3.96 5.19
CA ARG A 55 -1.82 -4.43 5.50
C ARG A 55 -1.37 -4.05 6.91
N ALA A 56 -1.69 -2.85 7.37
CA ALA A 56 -1.41 -2.42 8.73
C ALA A 56 -2.12 -3.33 9.75
N ARG A 57 -3.40 -3.64 9.52
CA ARG A 57 -4.16 -4.59 10.35
C ARG A 57 -3.54 -5.99 10.36
N ALA A 58 -3.12 -6.49 9.19
CA ALA A 58 -2.45 -7.79 9.10
C ALA A 58 -1.13 -7.80 9.87
N LEU A 59 -0.33 -6.72 9.78
CA LEU A 59 0.90 -6.60 10.55
C LEU A 59 0.63 -6.59 12.06
N SER A 60 -0.34 -5.80 12.53
CA SER A 60 -0.72 -5.74 13.95
C SER A 60 -1.14 -7.11 14.51
N GLN A 61 -1.77 -7.96 13.69
CA GLN A 61 -2.12 -9.32 14.09
C GLN A 61 -0.91 -10.24 14.21
N LEU A 62 0.14 -10.01 13.41
CA LEU A 62 1.36 -10.82 13.40
C LEU A 62 2.36 -10.43 14.49
N THR A 63 2.42 -9.16 14.88
CA THR A 63 3.43 -8.66 15.84
C THR A 63 3.04 -8.82 17.30
N GLY A 64 1.82 -9.30 17.62
CA GLY A 64 1.32 -9.31 19.01
C GLY A 64 1.22 -7.90 19.62
N PRO A 65 0.76 -7.76 20.88
CA PRO A 65 0.83 -6.47 21.56
C PRO A 65 2.29 -6.04 21.71
N GLN A 66 2.61 -4.83 21.27
CA GLN A 66 3.92 -4.23 21.55
C GLN A 66 4.05 -4.06 23.07
N PRO A 67 5.14 -4.54 23.71
CA PRO A 67 5.44 -4.15 25.08
C PRO A 67 5.67 -2.63 25.11
N GLU A 68 5.07 -2.01 26.13
CA GLU A 68 5.06 -0.59 26.48
C GLU A 68 6.45 0.06 26.60
#